data_AF-A0AAF0R1D1-F1
#
_entry.id   AF-A0AAF0R1D1-F1
#
_cell.length_a   1.000
_cell.length_b   1.000
_cell.length_c   1.000
_cell.angle_alpha   90.00
_cell.angle_beta   90.00
_cell.angle_gamma   90.00
#
_symmetry.space_group_name_H-M   'P 1'
#
loop_
_entity.id
_entity.type
_entity.pdbx_description
1 polymer ?
#
loop_
_entity_poly.entity_id
_entity_poly.type
_entity_poly.pdbx_seq_one_letter_code
_entity_poly.pdbx_strand_id
1 'polypeptide(L)'
;MLIDFLMRVRDAIPLTEVLTSPIVIDFPFMDFMGTLVDDLREYLIRECLECWRLFRVNCKCLRLGMTCENYQFSRQLNLLYWQHHYGGYHDELEEDEEEEEEDVDDDDDEEGEEEERGG
;
A
#
# COMPACT_ATOMS: atom_id res chain seq x y z
N MET A 1 -34.38 39.63 -5.54
CA MET A 1 -34.72 39.35 -6.96
C MET A 1 -33.48 39.18 -7.84
N LEU A 2 -32.70 40.23 -8.15
CA LEU A 2 -31.54 40.08 -9.05
C LEU A 2 -30.41 39.22 -8.43
N ILE A 3 -30.17 39.36 -7.14
CA ILE A 3 -29.19 38.58 -6.37
C ILE A 3 -29.57 37.09 -6.32
N ASP A 4 -30.85 36.78 -6.06
CA ASP A 4 -31.35 35.40 -6.02
C ASP A 4 -31.23 34.70 -7.38
N PHE A 5 -31.47 35.44 -8.47
CA PHE A 5 -31.28 34.94 -9.82
C PHE A 5 -29.80 34.63 -10.11
N LEU A 6 -28.90 35.56 -9.76
CA LEU A 6 -27.46 35.35 -9.94
C LEU A 6 -26.94 34.17 -9.10
N MET A 7 -27.42 33.99 -7.87
CA MET A 7 -27.10 32.84 -7.03
C MET A 7 -27.54 31.52 -7.68
N ARG A 8 -28.78 31.46 -8.18
CA ARG A 8 -29.29 30.25 -8.87
C ARG A 8 -28.51 29.92 -10.14
N VAL A 9 -28.11 30.93 -10.91
CA VAL A 9 -27.28 30.72 -12.11
C VAL A 9 -25.90 30.22 -11.70
N ARG A 10 -25.27 30.82 -10.68
CA ARG A 10 -23.98 30.37 -10.14
C ARG A 10 -24.01 28.91 -9.72
N ASP A 11 -25.08 28.48 -9.06
CA ASP A 11 -25.19 27.11 -8.54
C ASP A 11 -25.59 26.09 -9.64
N ALA A 12 -26.27 26.53 -10.71
CA ALA A 12 -26.66 25.69 -11.84
C ALA A 12 -25.49 25.39 -12.80
N ILE A 13 -24.54 26.32 -12.93
CA ILE A 13 -23.38 26.18 -13.83
C ILE A 13 -22.56 24.91 -13.55
N PRO A 14 -22.11 24.64 -12.29
CA PRO A 14 -21.37 23.42 -11.96
C PRO A 14 -22.18 22.15 -12.28
N LEU A 15 -23.49 22.16 -12.02
CA LEU A 15 -24.37 21.02 -12.30
C LEU A 15 -24.45 20.72 -13.79
N THR A 16 -24.51 21.76 -14.64
CA THR A 16 -24.50 21.58 -16.09
C THR A 16 -23.14 21.15 -16.62
N GLU A 17 -22.04 21.61 -16.03
CA GLU A 17 -20.69 21.24 -16.45
C GLU A 17 -20.45 19.73 -16.28
N VAL A 18 -20.86 19.15 -15.14
CA VAL A 18 -20.79 17.71 -14.88
C VAL A 18 -21.52 16.89 -15.95
N LEU A 19 -22.66 17.39 -16.45
CA LEU A 19 -23.42 16.71 -17.50
C LEU A 19 -22.75 16.81 -18.86
N THR A 20 -22.07 17.92 -19.15
CA THR A 20 -21.39 18.15 -20.43
C THR A 20 -19.98 17.54 -20.50
N SER A 21 -19.29 17.44 -19.37
CA SER A 21 -17.92 16.97 -19.26
C SER A 21 -17.69 16.30 -17.88
N PRO A 22 -18.24 15.10 -17.66
CA PRO A 22 -18.10 14.41 -16.39
C PRO A 22 -16.63 14.06 -16.12
N ILE A 23 -16.14 14.37 -14.92
CA ILE A 23 -14.87 13.82 -14.44
C ILE A 23 -15.18 12.49 -13.78
N VAL A 24 -14.59 11.42 -14.31
CA VAL A 24 -14.71 10.08 -13.74
C VAL A 24 -13.43 9.76 -12.96
N ILE A 25 -13.60 9.31 -11.72
CA ILE A 25 -12.51 8.97 -10.82
C ILE A 25 -12.61 7.50 -10.43
N ASP A 26 -11.58 6.72 -10.76
CA ASP A 26 -11.46 5.35 -10.27
C ASP A 26 -11.18 5.34 -8.76
N PHE A 27 -11.84 4.44 -8.04
CA PHE A 27 -11.57 4.26 -6.63
C PHE A 27 -10.13 3.77 -6.40
N PRO A 28 -9.41 4.33 -5.40
CA PRO A 28 -8.02 3.95 -5.12
C PRO A 28 -7.85 2.63 -4.35
N PHE A 29 -8.95 1.97 -3.99
CA PHE A 29 -8.92 0.82 -3.11
C PHE A 29 -8.85 -0.44 -3.96
N MET A 30 -7.79 -1.24 -3.80
CA MET A 30 -7.58 -2.50 -4.56
C MET A 30 -8.76 -3.47 -4.42
N ASP A 31 -9.49 -3.40 -3.31
CA ASP A 31 -10.63 -4.26 -3.02
C ASP A 31 -11.89 -3.91 -3.85
N PHE A 32 -11.90 -2.77 -4.56
CA PHE A 32 -13.07 -2.25 -5.27
C PHE A 32 -12.71 -1.65 -6.64
N MET A 33 -13.19 -2.29 -7.70
CA MET A 33 -13.07 -1.81 -9.09
C MET A 33 -14.33 -1.01 -9.47
N GLY A 34 -14.46 0.18 -8.90
CA GLY A 34 -15.57 1.08 -9.17
C GLY A 34 -15.11 2.49 -9.56
N THR A 35 -16.05 3.25 -10.11
CA THR A 35 -15.81 4.64 -10.54
C THR A 35 -16.82 5.59 -9.92
N LEU A 36 -16.38 6.78 -9.56
CA LEU A 36 -17.22 7.89 -9.13
C LEU A 36 -17.29 8.93 -10.24
N VAL A 37 -18.49 9.42 -10.57
CA VAL A 37 -18.64 10.67 -11.33
C VAL A 37 -18.53 11.83 -10.35
N ASP A 38 -17.48 12.63 -10.49
CA ASP A 38 -17.23 13.78 -9.65
C ASP A 38 -18.21 14.90 -10.00
N ASP A 39 -18.86 15.45 -8.97
CA ASP A 39 -19.85 16.52 -9.12
C ASP A 39 -19.22 17.93 -9.22
N LEU A 40 -17.89 18.00 -9.34
CA LEU A 40 -17.07 19.21 -9.44
C LEU A 40 -17.30 20.24 -8.33
N ARG A 41 -17.92 19.83 -7.21
CA ARG A 41 -18.05 20.70 -6.05
C ARG A 41 -16.69 21.08 -5.47
N GLU A 42 -16.65 22.22 -4.79
CA GLU A 42 -15.44 22.78 -4.18
C GLU A 42 -14.74 21.85 -3.17
N TYR A 43 -15.43 20.82 -2.69
CA TYR A 43 -14.89 19.86 -1.73
C TYR A 43 -14.00 18.81 -2.40
N LEU A 44 -12.73 18.77 -1.98
CA LEU A 44 -11.74 17.83 -2.50
C LEU A 44 -11.83 16.42 -1.91
N ILE A 45 -12.70 16.18 -0.92
CA ILE A 45 -12.86 14.89 -0.25
C ILE A 45 -14.11 14.21 -0.79
N ARG A 46 -13.96 12.97 -1.26
CA ARG A 46 -15.01 12.11 -1.78
C ARG A 46 -15.12 10.85 -0.95
N GLU A 47 -16.28 10.22 -1.02
CA GLU A 47 -16.58 8.95 -0.38
C GLU A 47 -16.87 7.90 -1.45
N CYS A 48 -16.33 6.70 -1.28
CA CYS A 48 -16.78 5.54 -2.05
C CYS A 48 -18.07 5.01 -1.42
N LEU A 49 -19.16 4.98 -2.19
CA LEU A 49 -20.47 4.51 -1.68
C LEU A 49 -20.53 3.00 -1.43
N GLU A 50 -19.58 2.23 -1.97
CA GLU A 50 -19.52 0.79 -1.77
C GLU A 50 -18.78 0.43 -0.46
N CYS A 51 -17.60 1.02 -0.25
CA CYS A 51 -16.75 0.69 0.89
C CYS A 51 -16.77 1.73 2.01
N TRP A 52 -17.49 2.84 1.83
CA TRP A 52 -17.65 3.94 2.80
C TRP A 52 -16.32 4.55 3.24
N ARG A 53 -15.29 4.45 2.37
CA ARG A 53 -13.97 5.02 2.61
C ARG A 53 -13.86 6.38 1.94
N LEU A 54 -13.31 7.33 2.69
CA LEU A 54 -13.01 8.66 2.23
C LEU A 54 -11.66 8.72 1.51
N PHE A 55 -11.58 9.52 0.46
CA PHE A 55 -10.35 9.81 -0.25
C PHE A 55 -10.34 11.25 -0.78
N ARG A 56 -9.15 11.83 -0.93
CA ARG A 56 -8.99 13.12 -1.60
C ARG A 56 -8.86 12.91 -3.10
N VAL A 57 -9.58 13.68 -3.91
CA VAL A 57 -9.57 13.57 -5.40
C VAL A 57 -8.14 13.60 -5.95
N ASN A 58 -7.31 14.54 -5.47
CA ASN A 58 -5.99 14.80 -6.05
C ASN A 58 -4.96 13.68 -5.83
N CYS A 59 -4.95 13.06 -4.65
CA CYS A 59 -3.97 12.00 -4.32
C CYS A 59 -4.60 10.61 -4.20
N LYS A 60 -5.90 10.49 -4.46
CA LYS A 60 -6.70 9.27 -4.29
C LYS A 60 -6.41 8.55 -2.97
N CYS A 61 -6.26 9.32 -1.89
CA CYS A 61 -6.06 8.80 -0.54
C CYS A 61 -6.50 9.86 0.46
N LEU A 62 -6.88 9.46 1.67
CA LEU A 62 -7.07 10.40 2.77
C LEU A 62 -5.97 10.20 3.82
N ARG A 63 -5.09 11.20 3.96
CA ARG A 63 -4.23 11.35 5.13
C ARG A 63 -4.45 12.73 5.74
N LEU A 64 -4.97 12.74 6.96
CA LEU A 64 -5.14 13.97 7.72
C LEU A 64 -3.76 14.54 8.08
N GLY A 65 -3.61 15.85 7.95
CA GLY A 65 -2.37 16.55 8.32
C GLY A 65 -1.20 16.41 7.34
N MET A 66 -1.40 15.86 6.13
CA MET A 66 -0.37 15.78 5.09
C MET A 66 -0.87 16.34 3.76
N THR A 67 0.01 17.02 3.02
CA THR A 67 -0.25 17.39 1.62
C THR A 67 -0.17 16.15 0.72
N CYS A 68 -0.78 16.22 -0.46
CA CYS A 68 -0.72 15.12 -1.42
C CYS A 68 0.71 14.83 -1.88
N GLU A 69 1.55 15.86 -2.06
CA GLU A 69 2.96 15.68 -2.44
C GLU A 69 3.74 14.93 -1.37
N ASN A 70 3.61 15.35 -0.10
CA ASN A 70 4.29 14.69 1.02
C ASN A 70 3.85 13.24 1.16
N TYR A 71 2.57 12.95 0.93
CA TYR A 71 2.07 11.58 0.93
C TYR A 71 2.65 10.75 -0.22
N GLN A 72 2.67 11.28 -1.44
CA GLN A 72 3.25 10.59 -2.60
C GLN A 72 4.74 10.31 -2.40
N PHE A 73 5.48 11.29 -1.90
CA PHE A 73 6.89 11.14 -1.55
C PHE A 73 7.10 10.07 -0.47
N SER A 74 6.28 10.08 0.58
CA SER A 74 6.31 9.05 1.63
C SER A 74 6.03 7.65 1.09
N ARG A 75 5.10 7.50 0.12
CA ARG A 75 4.85 6.22 -0.55
C ARG A 75 6.05 5.74 -1.35
N GLN A 76 6.72 6.63 -2.07
CA GLN A 76 7.92 6.29 -2.85
C GLN A 76 9.06 5.83 -1.94
N LEU A 77 9.31 6.53 -0.84
CA LEU A 77 10.29 6.11 0.16
C LEU A 77 9.96 4.75 0.76
N ASN A 78 8.68 4.49 1.06
CA ASN A 78 8.24 3.23 1.61
C ASN A 78 8.46 2.08 0.59
N LEU A 79 8.13 2.29 -0.68
CA LEU A 79 8.42 1.32 -1.75
C LEU A 79 9.92 1.02 -1.88
N LEU A 80 10.77 2.05 -1.83
CA LEU A 80 12.23 1.88 -1.87
C LEU A 80 12.74 1.10 -0.65
N TYR A 81 12.20 1.39 0.54
CA TYR A 81 12.50 0.65 1.76
C TYR A 81 12.13 -0.84 1.61
N TRP A 82 10.93 -1.16 1.12
CA TRP A 82 10.54 -2.55 0.88
C TRP A 82 11.41 -3.22 -0.19
N GLN A 83 11.78 -2.52 -1.27
CA GLN A 83 12.69 -3.07 -2.27
C GLN A 83 14.07 -3.40 -1.70
N HIS A 84 14.63 -2.51 -0.87
CA HIS A 84 15.93 -2.76 -0.24
C HIS A 84 15.89 -3.91 0.78
N HIS A 85 14.80 -4.01 1.55
CA HIS A 85 14.70 -5.00 2.63
C HIS A 85 14.12 -6.36 2.21
N TYR A 86 13.34 -6.41 1.13
CA TYR A 86 12.60 -7.61 0.71
C TYR A 86 12.64 -7.87 -0.80
N GLY A 87 13.18 -6.95 -1.61
CA GLY A 87 13.24 -7.02 -3.07
C GLY A 87 14.57 -7.51 -3.64
N GLY A 88 15.43 -8.12 -2.81
CA GLY A 88 16.60 -8.83 -3.29
C GLY A 88 16.17 -10.06 -4.08
N TYR A 89 16.27 -10.01 -5.40
CA TYR A 89 16.78 -11.18 -6.10
C TYR A 89 18.13 -11.48 -5.44
N HIS A 90 18.18 -12.53 -4.62
CA HIS A 90 19.43 -13.22 -4.38
C HIS A 90 19.93 -13.63 -5.76
N ASP A 91 20.98 -12.99 -6.25
CA ASP A 91 21.78 -13.57 -7.32
C ASP A 91 22.29 -14.90 -6.74
N GLU A 92 21.64 -15.99 -7.16
CA GLU A 92 22.18 -17.35 -7.11
C GLU A 92 23.43 -17.34 -8.00
N LEU A 93 24.56 -16.93 -7.44
CA LEU A 93 25.86 -17.32 -7.96
C LEU A 93 26.27 -18.57 -7.20
N GLU A 94 26.03 -19.71 -7.84
CA GLU A 94 26.87 -20.89 -7.72
C GLU A 94 28.34 -20.48 -7.80
N GLU A 95 29.07 -20.62 -6.70
CA GLU A 95 30.48 -21.02 -6.74
C GLU A 95 30.55 -22.35 -5.97
N ASP A 96 30.47 -23.43 -6.76
CA ASP A 96 30.90 -24.79 -6.41
C ASP A 96 32.40 -24.82 -6.08
N GLU A 97 32.82 -25.91 -5.41
CA GLU A 97 34.19 -26.36 -5.08
C GLU A 97 34.74 -25.71 -3.78
N GLU A 98 34.94 -26.42 -2.67
CA GLU A 98 35.81 -27.60 -2.53
C GLU A 98 35.26 -28.60 -1.48
N GLU A 99 35.27 -29.88 -1.87
CA GLU A 99 35.27 -31.04 -0.97
C GLU A 99 36.55 -31.01 -0.13
N GLU A 100 36.45 -30.96 1.20
CA GLU A 100 37.46 -31.56 2.08
C GLU A 100 36.77 -32.67 2.88
N GLU A 101 36.90 -33.88 2.33
CA GLU A 101 36.86 -35.13 3.08
C GLU A 101 37.94 -35.05 4.16
N GLU A 102 37.57 -35.02 5.44
CA GLU A 102 38.46 -35.51 6.49
C GLU A 102 37.88 -36.79 7.08
N ASP A 103 38.73 -37.81 6.94
CA ASP A 103 38.53 -39.23 7.17
C ASP A 103 37.86 -39.57 8.51
N VAL A 104 37.03 -40.61 8.43
CA VAL A 104 36.53 -41.40 9.54
C VAL A 104 37.70 -42.08 10.25
N ASP A 105 37.87 -41.85 11.55
CA ASP A 105 38.47 -42.84 12.46
C ASP A 105 37.37 -43.29 13.43
N ASP A 106 36.87 -44.49 13.14
CA ASP A 106 36.05 -45.37 13.98
C ASP A 106 36.92 -46.01 15.09
N ASP A 107 36.23 -46.70 16.01
CA ASP A 107 36.72 -47.58 17.10
C ASP A 107 37.03 -46.87 18.44
N ASP A 108 36.55 -47.29 19.60
CA ASP A 108 35.64 -48.34 20.09
C ASP A 108 35.45 -47.95 21.58
N ASP A 109 34.24 -47.77 22.09
CA ASP A 109 33.37 -48.80 22.70
C ASP A 109 33.68 -49.13 24.18
N GLU A 110 32.60 -49.50 24.88
CA GLU A 110 32.48 -50.14 26.18
C GLU A 110 32.37 -49.32 27.50
N GLU A 111 31.11 -49.27 27.97
CA GLU A 111 30.63 -49.90 29.22
C GLU A 111 31.15 -49.39 30.58
N GLY A 112 30.22 -48.97 31.44
CA GLY A 112 30.51 -48.53 32.80
C GLY A 112 29.27 -48.16 33.62
N GLU A 113 28.44 -49.17 33.85
CA GLU A 113 27.37 -49.35 34.85
C GLU A 113 27.33 -48.48 36.13
N GLU A 114 26.07 -48.21 36.56
CA GLU A 114 25.56 -48.15 37.97
C GLU A 114 26.02 -46.99 38.89
N GLU A 115 25.33 -46.52 39.93
CA GLU A 115 23.96 -46.55 40.48
C GLU A 115 23.90 -45.46 41.59
N GLU A 116 22.74 -45.33 42.24
CA GLU A 116 22.46 -44.69 43.56
C GLU A 116 22.30 -43.16 43.64
N ARG A 117 21.09 -42.60 43.80
CA ARG A 117 20.11 -42.64 44.92
C ARG A 117 20.38 -41.61 46.03
N GLY A 118 19.33 -40.82 46.31
CA GLY A 118 19.12 -40.07 47.56
C GLY A 118 19.14 -38.55 47.35
N GLY A 119 18.14 -37.77 47.75
CA GLY A 119 16.93 -37.97 48.53
C GLY A 119 16.28 -36.60 48.74
#